data_AF-A0A530M3R5-F1
#
_entry.id   AF-A0A530M3R5-F1
#
_cell.length_a   1.000
_cell.length_b   1.000
_cell.length_c   1.000
_cell.angle_alpha   90.00
_cell.angle_beta   90.00
_cell.angle_gamma   90.00
#
_symmetry.space_group_name_H-M   'P 1'
#
loop_
_entity.id
_entity.type
_entity.pdbx_description
1 polymer ?
#
loop_
_entity_poly.entity_id
_entity_poly.type
_entity_poly.pdbx_seq_one_letter_code
_entity_poly.pdbx_strand_id
1 'polypeptide(L)'
;PLLDHRVVEFAWRLPTNTKVRNGKGKWILRQLLRRYVPQRLIERPKQGFDVPIAVWLRGPLLSWANDLVADMRLSGDGIFDLAEVDACWRDHVDGRHDHSRKLWPALMFQAWHNEARRPSPPATGSRVPELTGD
;
A
#
# COMPACT_ATOMS: atom_id res chain seq x y z
N PRO A 1 19.68 10.64 0.18
CA PRO A 1 21.13 10.45 0.47
C PRO A 1 21.76 9.21 -0.20
N LEU A 2 21.20 7.99 -0.01
CA LEU A 2 21.80 6.77 -0.59
C LEU A 2 21.76 6.69 -2.13
N LEU A 3 20.92 7.51 -2.76
CA LEU A 3 20.79 7.64 -4.22
C LEU A 3 21.55 8.84 -4.79
N ASP A 4 22.41 9.50 -3.99
CA ASP A 4 23.33 10.53 -4.51
C ASP A 4 24.27 9.90 -5.54
N HIS A 5 24.46 10.56 -6.69
CA HIS A 5 25.24 10.02 -7.82
C HIS A 5 26.67 9.63 -7.42
N ARG A 6 27.31 10.39 -6.52
CA ARG A 6 28.68 10.10 -6.05
C ARG A 6 28.73 8.81 -5.24
N VAL A 7 27.70 8.55 -4.44
CA VAL A 7 27.56 7.32 -3.64
C VAL A 7 27.33 6.13 -4.57
N VAL A 8 26.49 6.30 -5.59
CA VAL A 8 26.21 5.26 -6.58
C VAL A 8 27.45 4.93 -7.41
N GLU A 9 28.15 5.93 -7.94
CA GLU A 9 29.40 5.75 -8.71
C GLU A 9 30.49 5.05 -7.90
N PHE A 10 30.67 5.45 -6.63
CA PHE A 10 31.59 4.77 -5.72
C PHE A 10 31.18 3.30 -5.53
N ALA A 11 29.91 3.05 -5.20
CA ALA A 11 29.40 1.70 -4.99
C ALA A 11 29.51 0.81 -6.24
N TRP A 12 29.43 1.41 -7.44
CA TRP A 12 29.55 0.71 -8.72
C TRP A 12 30.97 0.16 -8.94
N ARG A 13 32.00 0.92 -8.56
CA ARG A 13 33.42 0.55 -8.68
C ARG A 13 33.87 -0.51 -7.68
N LEU A 14 33.07 -0.79 -6.65
CA LEU A 14 33.43 -1.74 -5.60
C LEU A 14 33.35 -3.20 -6.07
N PRO A 15 34.33 -4.06 -5.71
CA PRO A 15 34.28 -5.49 -5.97
C PRO A 15 33.02 -6.14 -5.37
N THR A 16 32.47 -7.15 -6.04
CA THR A 16 31.22 -7.83 -5.60
C THR A 16 31.30 -8.38 -4.18
N ASN A 17 32.46 -8.90 -3.77
CA ASN A 17 32.68 -9.46 -2.43
C ASN A 17 32.56 -8.42 -1.28
N THR A 18 32.62 -7.12 -1.60
CA THR A 18 32.40 -6.04 -0.61
C THR A 18 30.91 -5.70 -0.48
N LYS A 19 30.10 -6.02 -1.49
CA LYS A 19 28.64 -5.79 -1.52
C LYS A 19 27.90 -6.99 -0.91
N VAL A 20 28.35 -8.20 -1.22
CA VAL A 20 27.79 -9.47 -0.75
C VAL A 20 28.91 -10.38 -0.25
N ARG A 21 28.79 -10.90 0.97
CA ARG A 21 29.75 -11.84 1.56
C ARG A 21 29.03 -12.88 2.40
N ASN A 22 29.34 -14.16 2.21
CA ASN A 22 28.76 -15.28 2.98
C ASN A 22 27.21 -15.25 2.99
N GLY A 23 26.59 -15.06 1.82
CA GLY A 23 25.12 -14.95 1.68
C GLY A 23 24.50 -13.67 2.24
N LYS A 24 25.29 -12.76 2.82
CA LYS A 24 24.79 -11.49 3.39
C LYS A 24 25.09 -10.32 2.46
N GLY A 25 24.03 -9.67 1.98
CA GLY A 25 24.13 -8.41 1.23
C GLY A 25 24.36 -7.19 2.12
N LYS A 26 24.59 -6.03 1.47
CA LYS A 26 24.91 -4.74 2.13
C LYS A 26 26.16 -4.85 3.02
N TRP A 27 27.12 -5.71 2.68
CA TRP A 27 28.23 -6.04 3.58
C TRP A 27 29.07 -4.82 3.99
N ILE A 28 29.57 -4.03 3.04
CA ILE A 28 30.33 -2.80 3.32
C ILE A 28 29.53 -1.80 4.16
N LEU A 29 28.24 -1.62 3.86
CA LEU A 29 27.36 -0.73 4.62
C LEU A 29 27.18 -1.22 6.07
N ARG A 30 27.05 -2.53 6.28
CA ARG A 30 26.99 -3.12 7.62
C ARG A 30 28.28 -2.90 8.40
N GLN A 31 29.45 -3.04 7.76
CA GLN A 31 30.74 -2.75 8.41
C GLN A 31 30.90 -1.28 8.78
N LEU A 32 30.45 -0.37 7.91
CA LEU A 32 30.45 1.07 8.20
C LEU A 32 29.53 1.40 9.37
N LEU A 33 28.29 0.91 9.35
CA LEU A 33 27.27 1.21 10.36
C LEU A 33 27.65 0.71 11.75
N ARG A 34 28.48 -0.34 11.87
CA ARG A 34 28.98 -0.85 13.17
C ARG A 34 29.73 0.22 13.97
N ARG A 35 30.22 1.27 13.31
CA ARG A 35 30.91 2.41 13.95
C ARG A 35 29.95 3.45 14.54
N TYR A 36 28.67 3.42 14.15
CA TYR A 36 27.72 4.50 14.46
C TYR A 36 26.48 4.03 15.22
N VAL A 37 26.08 2.76 15.08
CA VAL A 37 24.87 2.23 15.74
C VAL A 37 25.12 0.85 16.35
N PRO A 38 24.37 0.47 17.40
CA PRO A 38 24.48 -0.84 18.03
C PRO A 38 24.34 -1.99 17.04
N GLN A 39 25.17 -3.03 17.19
CA GLN A 39 25.19 -4.19 16.29
C GLN A 39 23.82 -4.85 16.11
N ARG A 40 23.00 -4.90 17.17
CA ARG A 40 21.63 -5.42 17.15
C ARG A 40 20.72 -4.74 16.13
N LEU A 41 20.96 -3.47 15.78
CA LEU A 41 20.16 -2.74 14.79
C LEU A 41 20.58 -3.08 13.36
N ILE A 42 21.84 -3.46 13.16
CA ILE A 42 22.43 -3.78 11.86
C ILE A 42 22.05 -5.20 11.47
N GLU A 43 22.08 -6.13 12.41
CA GLU A 43 21.93 -7.57 12.16
C GLU A 43 20.48 -8.04 12.03
N ARG A 44 19.51 -7.12 12.12
CA ARG A 44 18.09 -7.40 11.86
C ARG A 44 17.90 -8.00 10.46
N PRO A 45 16.96 -8.96 10.30
CA PRO A 45 16.52 -9.41 9.00
C PRO A 45 16.07 -8.25 8.12
N LYS A 46 16.23 -8.39 6.80
CA LYS A 46 15.70 -7.40 5.84
C LYS A 46 14.19 -7.35 6.01
N GLN A 47 13.68 -6.20 6.42
CA GLN A 47 12.25 -5.91 6.42
C GLN A 47 11.93 -5.11 5.16
N GLY A 48 10.87 -5.50 4.47
CA GLY A 48 10.31 -4.68 3.39
C GLY A 48 9.68 -3.41 3.95
N PHE A 49 9.33 -2.49 3.06
CA PHE A 49 8.41 -1.40 3.38
C PHE A 49 6.99 -1.83 3.06
N ASP A 50 6.63 -3.04 3.51
CA ASP A 50 5.32 -3.58 3.19
C ASP A 50 4.28 -2.85 4.02
N VAL A 51 3.19 -2.46 3.36
CA VAL A 51 2.08 -1.80 4.03
C VAL A 51 1.34 -2.88 4.80
N PRO A 52 1.00 -2.69 6.09
CA PRO A 52 0.41 -3.75 6.90
C PRO A 52 -1.09 -3.93 6.61
N ILE A 53 -1.44 -4.15 5.34
CA ILE A 53 -2.82 -4.24 4.84
C ILE A 53 -3.61 -5.30 5.61
N ALA A 54 -3.02 -6.48 5.84
CA ALA A 54 -3.68 -7.54 6.60
C ALA A 54 -4.06 -7.12 8.03
N VAL A 55 -3.23 -6.31 8.68
CA VAL A 55 -3.53 -5.77 10.02
C VAL A 55 -4.62 -4.70 9.93
N TRP A 56 -4.57 -3.85 8.89
CA TRP A 56 -5.55 -2.80 8.70
C TRP A 56 -6.94 -3.35 8.39
N LEU A 57 -7.06 -4.31 7.49
CA LEU A 57 -8.33 -4.94 7.13
C LEU A 57 -8.96 -5.73 8.28
N ARG A 58 -8.15 -6.21 9.24
CA ARG A 58 -8.64 -6.82 10.49
C ARG A 58 -8.86 -5.85 11.65
N GLY A 59 -8.55 -4.57 11.45
CA GLY A 59 -8.59 -3.57 12.52
C GLY A 59 -9.14 -2.24 12.03
N PRO A 60 -8.30 -1.20 11.90
CA PRO A 60 -8.77 0.16 11.64
C PRO A 60 -9.59 0.33 10.35
N LEU A 61 -9.40 -0.52 9.35
CA LEU A 61 -10.13 -0.48 8.07
C LEU A 61 -11.23 -1.54 7.97
N LEU A 62 -11.49 -2.33 9.01
CA LEU A 62 -12.46 -3.42 8.96
C LEU A 62 -13.86 -2.95 8.58
N SER A 63 -14.35 -1.88 9.22
CA SER A 63 -15.69 -1.32 8.92
C SER A 63 -15.78 -0.85 7.48
N TRP A 64 -14.82 -0.03 7.05
CA TRP A 64 -14.77 0.50 5.69
C TRP A 64 -14.71 -0.62 4.64
N ALA A 65 -13.93 -1.66 4.89
CA ALA A 65 -13.83 -2.79 3.97
C ALA A 65 -15.11 -3.66 3.98
N ASN A 66 -15.79 -3.83 5.13
CA ASN A 66 -17.09 -4.47 5.19
C ASN A 66 -18.14 -3.75 4.34
N ASP A 67 -18.15 -2.41 4.39
CA ASP A 67 -19.07 -1.59 3.59
C ASP A 67 -18.82 -1.82 2.09
N LEU A 68 -17.56 -1.83 1.66
CA LEU A 68 -17.22 -2.12 0.27
C LEU A 68 -17.58 -3.55 -0.17
N VAL A 69 -17.35 -4.55 0.68
CA VAL A 69 -17.79 -5.93 0.37
C VAL A 69 -19.31 -6.00 0.29
N ALA A 70 -20.04 -5.25 1.10
CA ALA A 70 -21.49 -5.14 0.98
C ALA A 70 -21.91 -4.45 -0.33
N ASP A 71 -21.22 -3.37 -0.73
CA ASP A 71 -21.47 -2.68 -1.99
C ASP A 71 -21.21 -3.57 -3.20
N MET A 72 -20.21 -4.45 -3.16
CA MET A 72 -19.98 -5.47 -4.20
C MET A 72 -21.20 -6.38 -4.36
N ARG A 73 -21.87 -6.75 -3.26
CA ARG A 73 -23.10 -7.57 -3.31
C ARG A 73 -24.27 -6.81 -3.91
N LEU A 74 -24.34 -5.50 -3.65
CA LEU A 74 -25.44 -4.64 -4.08
C LEU A 74 -25.25 -4.09 -5.50
N SER A 75 -24.03 -4.11 -6.05
CA SER A 75 -23.73 -3.50 -7.35
C SER A 75 -24.47 -4.18 -8.49
N GLY A 76 -24.64 -5.52 -8.42
CA GLY A 76 -25.31 -6.33 -9.44
C GLY A 76 -24.61 -6.33 -10.80
N ASP A 77 -23.36 -5.85 -10.88
CA ASP A 77 -22.60 -5.68 -12.12
C ASP A 77 -21.94 -6.97 -12.63
N GLY A 78 -21.90 -8.01 -11.81
CA GLY A 78 -21.33 -9.31 -12.15
C GLY A 78 -19.80 -9.29 -12.32
N ILE A 79 -19.12 -8.26 -11.81
CA ILE A 79 -17.66 -8.10 -11.95
C ILE A 79 -16.90 -9.09 -11.06
N PHE A 80 -17.42 -9.36 -9.87
CA PHE A 80 -16.81 -10.24 -8.89
C PHE A 80 -17.58 -11.55 -8.71
N ASP A 81 -16.85 -12.64 -8.51
CA ASP A 81 -17.41 -13.85 -7.91
C ASP A 81 -17.64 -13.59 -6.42
N LEU A 82 -18.88 -13.26 -6.07
CA LEU A 82 -19.26 -12.91 -4.71
C LEU A 82 -19.05 -14.07 -3.72
N ALA A 83 -19.14 -15.32 -4.17
CA ALA A 83 -18.92 -16.47 -3.30
C ALA A 83 -17.44 -16.58 -2.90
N GLU A 84 -16.52 -16.40 -3.86
CA GLU A 84 -15.08 -16.37 -3.59
C GLU A 84 -14.68 -15.15 -2.75
N VAL A 85 -15.25 -13.97 -3.03
CA VAL A 85 -15.01 -12.75 -2.23
C VAL A 85 -15.43 -12.97 -0.78
N ASP A 86 -16.64 -13.50 -0.55
CA ASP A 86 -17.14 -13.74 0.80
C ASP A 86 -16.34 -14.81 1.55
N ALA A 87 -15.92 -15.87 0.85
CA ALA A 87 -15.06 -16.89 1.44
C ALA A 87 -13.70 -16.30 1.85
N CYS A 88 -13.03 -15.58 0.94
CA CYS A 88 -11.76 -14.92 1.21
C CYS A 88 -11.88 -13.88 2.33
N TRP A 89 -12.94 -13.08 2.33
CA TRP A 89 -13.16 -12.03 3.33
C TRP A 89 -13.35 -12.63 4.72
N ARG A 90 -14.22 -13.65 4.85
CA ARG A 90 -14.47 -14.33 6.11
C ARG A 90 -13.20 -15.00 6.65
N ASP A 91 -12.48 -15.74 5.81
CA ASP A 91 -11.21 -16.38 6.21
C ASP A 91 -10.15 -15.36 6.65
N HIS A 92 -10.13 -14.19 6.02
CA HIS A 92 -9.20 -13.12 6.36
C HIS A 92 -9.50 -12.46 7.69
N VAL A 93 -10.77 -12.10 7.91
CA VAL A 93 -11.25 -11.43 9.12
C VAL A 93 -11.11 -12.36 10.33
N ASP A 94 -11.46 -13.64 10.17
CA ASP A 94 -11.33 -14.65 11.22
C ASP A 94 -9.87 -15.05 11.51
N GLY A 95 -8.92 -14.55 10.71
CA GLY A 95 -7.49 -14.83 10.88
C GLY A 95 -7.06 -16.25 10.47
N ARG A 96 -7.91 -17.01 9.77
CA ARG A 96 -7.58 -18.35 9.25
C ARG A 96 -6.49 -18.28 8.18
N HIS A 97 -6.62 -17.32 7.25
CA HIS A 97 -5.69 -17.14 6.14
C HIS A 97 -5.47 -15.66 5.81
N ASP A 98 -4.29 -15.30 5.33
CA ASP A 98 -4.03 -13.93 4.86
C ASP A 98 -4.42 -13.77 3.38
N HIS A 99 -5.67 -13.34 3.13
CA HIS A 99 -6.13 -12.96 1.80
C HIS A 99 -5.91 -11.48 1.43
N SER A 100 -5.14 -10.69 2.21
CA SER A 100 -4.98 -9.24 1.97
C SER A 100 -4.51 -8.90 0.56
N ARG A 101 -3.61 -9.71 -0.03
CA ARG A 101 -3.11 -9.52 -1.40
C ARG A 101 -4.18 -9.66 -2.47
N LYS A 102 -5.20 -10.51 -2.25
CA LYS A 102 -6.33 -10.70 -3.17
C LYS A 102 -7.44 -9.68 -2.91
N LEU A 103 -7.76 -9.46 -1.64
CA LEU A 103 -8.84 -8.57 -1.21
C LEU A 103 -8.54 -7.11 -1.53
N TRP A 104 -7.30 -6.66 -1.35
CA TRP A 104 -6.95 -5.25 -1.49
C TRP A 104 -7.24 -4.68 -2.88
N PRO A 105 -6.84 -5.31 -4.01
CA PRO A 105 -7.24 -4.85 -5.33
C PRO A 105 -8.75 -4.80 -5.54
N ALA A 106 -9.50 -5.78 -5.03
CA ALA A 106 -10.97 -5.80 -5.14
C ALA A 106 -11.61 -4.63 -4.38
N LEU A 107 -11.17 -4.38 -3.14
CA LEU A 107 -11.62 -3.26 -2.33
C LEU A 107 -11.28 -1.91 -2.99
N MET A 108 -10.07 -1.76 -3.51
CA MET A 108 -9.68 -0.54 -4.25
C MET A 108 -10.54 -0.32 -5.50
N PHE A 109 -10.82 -1.39 -6.24
CA PHE A 109 -11.72 -1.31 -7.38
C PHE A 109 -13.12 -0.88 -6.97
N GLN A 110 -13.71 -1.51 -5.94
CA GLN A 110 -15.05 -1.13 -5.49
C GLN A 110 -15.10 0.31 -4.98
N ALA A 111 -14.08 0.75 -4.24
CA ALA A 111 -13.99 2.14 -3.77
C ALA A 111 -13.97 3.13 -4.95
N TRP A 112 -13.17 2.84 -5.98
CA TRP A 112 -13.15 3.63 -7.21
C TRP A 112 -14.49 3.57 -7.94
N HIS A 113 -15.10 2.40 -8.05
CA HIS A 113 -16.37 2.19 -8.77
C HIS A 113 -17.51 2.98 -8.11
N ASN A 114 -17.57 2.98 -6.77
CA ASN A 114 -18.51 3.80 -6.01
C ASN A 114 -18.30 5.30 -6.29
N GLU A 115 -17.04 5.75 -6.31
CA GLU A 115 -16.72 7.15 -6.59
C GLU A 115 -17.08 7.55 -8.02
N ALA A 116 -16.77 6.70 -9.00
CA ALA A 116 -17.06 6.95 -10.40
C ALA A 116 -18.57 7.04 -10.71
N ARG A 117 -19.41 6.41 -9.89
CA ARG A 117 -20.88 6.44 -10.00
C ARG A 117 -21.53 7.53 -9.15
N ARG A 118 -20.74 8.27 -8.36
CA ARG A 118 -21.25 9.38 -7.56
C ARG A 118 -21.78 10.48 -8.51
N PRO A 119 -23.05 10.90 -8.39
CA PRO A 119 -23.57 11.97 -9.22
C PRO A 119 -22.76 13.24 -8.98
N SER A 120 -22.43 13.95 -10.07
CA SER A 120 -21.76 15.25 -9.96
C SER A 120 -22.65 16.21 -9.18
N PRO A 121 -22.09 17.04 -8.28
CA PRO A 121 -22.88 18.05 -7.60
C PRO A 121 -23.53 18.96 -8.65
N PRO A 122 -24.77 19.43 -8.41
CA PRO A 122 -25.42 20.35 -9.31
C PRO A 122 -24.51 21.57 -9.50
N ALA A 123 -24.32 21.98 -10.75
CA ALA A 123 -23.53 23.16 -11.06
C ALA A 123 -24.10 24.34 -10.28
N THR A 124 -23.34 24.85 -9.30
CA THR A 124 -23.70 26.09 -8.61
C THR A 124 -23.77 27.16 -9.68
N GLY A 125 -24.99 27.66 -9.93
CA GLY A 125 -25.25 28.65 -10.96
C GLY A 125 -24.24 29.79 -10.89
N SER A 126 -23.56 30.04 -12.01
CA SER A 126 -22.68 31.17 -12.20
C SER A 126 -23.46 32.44 -11.83
N ARG A 127 -23.19 33.00 -10.66
CA ARG A 127 -23.60 34.38 -10.36
C ARG A 127 -22.72 35.25 -11.24
N VAL A 128 -23.26 35.64 -12.39
CA VAL A 128 -22.74 36.78 -13.15
C VAL A 128 -22.71 37.96 -12.18
N PRO A 129 -21.55 38.56 -11.90
CA PRO A 129 -21.50 39.76 -11.08
C PRO A 129 -22.30 40.84 -11.81
N GLU A 130 -23.39 41.31 -11.21
CA GLU A 130 -24.07 42.51 -11.66
C GLU A 130 -23.11 43.68 -11.47
N LEU A 131 -22.48 44.10 -12.57
CA LEU A 131 -21.79 45.39 -12.66
C LEU A 131 -22.86 46.48 -12.63
N THR A 132 -23.32 46.82 -11.43
CA THR A 132 -24.02 48.07 -11.21
C THR A 132 -22.97 49.17 -11.22
N GLY A 133 -22.87 49.86 -12.35
CA GLY A 133 -22.25 51.16 -12.42
C GLY A 133 -23.30 52.22 -12.15
N ASP A 134 -23.08 52.99 -11.09
CA ASP A 134 -23.52 54.38 -10.89
C ASP A 134 -22.44 55.09 -10.06
#